data_AF-A0A254R7B2-F1
#
_entry.id   AF-A0A254R7B2-F1
#
_cell.length_a   1.000
_cell.length_b   1.000
_cell.length_c   1.000
_cell.angle_alpha   90.00
_cell.angle_beta   90.00
_cell.angle_gamma   90.00
#
_symmetry.space_group_name_H-M   'P 1'
#
loop_
_entity.id
_entity.type
_entity.pdbx_description
1 polymer ?
#
loop_
_entity_poly.entity_id
_entity_poly.type
_entity_poly.pdbx_seq_one_letter_code
_entity_poly.pdbx_strand_id
1 'polypeptide(L)'
;MHAIDENTGAVVISFVAERLAAVRIKKPARPADASDGHASAGDEVDCLCCGTTFYRLKANQKFCSPRCRKQSHQVADRERNPKNSSCSPSVRRTNYIALRRARDLAEMLYSMPPGERLGFMKRLVDDARGGDAALRSILTNPHLLRASPADRHLFYRRCPASYVTISQAAHAYCKKTWGTGVVRVVRGMAEEPATGVLPHEASSSYVVEEKLGLAA
;
A
#
# COMPACT_ATOMS: atom_id res chain seq x y z
N MET A 1 -30.54 -30.35 5.83
CA MET A 1 -29.77 -30.66 4.61
C MET A 1 -29.85 -29.46 3.68
N HIS A 2 -28.86 -28.57 3.70
CA HIS A 2 -28.74 -27.49 2.71
C HIS A 2 -27.33 -27.54 2.14
N ALA A 3 -27.26 -27.81 0.83
CA ALA A 3 -26.06 -27.83 0.03
C ALA A 3 -25.44 -26.44 -0.04
N ILE A 4 -24.12 -26.36 0.14
CA ILE A 4 -23.34 -25.14 -0.03
C ILE A 4 -22.65 -25.27 -1.39
N ASP A 5 -23.02 -24.44 -2.36
CA ASP A 5 -22.41 -24.38 -3.68
C ASP A 5 -20.95 -23.89 -3.59
N GLU A 6 -20.01 -24.75 -3.97
CA GLU A 6 -18.56 -24.51 -3.96
C GLU A 6 -18.05 -23.69 -5.17
N ASN A 7 -18.93 -23.15 -6.01
CA ASN A 7 -18.54 -22.69 -7.36
C ASN A 7 -18.26 -21.18 -7.51
N THR A 8 -18.17 -20.40 -6.43
CA THR A 8 -17.96 -18.93 -6.51
C THR A 8 -16.50 -18.50 -6.30
N GLY A 9 -15.56 -19.45 -6.29
CA GLY A 9 -14.13 -19.20 -6.11
C GLY A 9 -13.34 -18.90 -7.39
N ALA A 10 -13.87 -19.26 -8.56
CA ALA A 10 -13.12 -19.20 -9.82
C ALA A 10 -13.26 -17.87 -10.58
N VAL A 11 -14.38 -17.15 -10.42
CA VAL A 11 -14.72 -16.00 -11.28
C VAL A 11 -14.06 -14.68 -10.83
N VAL A 12 -13.64 -14.57 -9.56
CA VAL A 12 -13.07 -13.31 -9.03
C VAL A 12 -11.55 -13.21 -9.30
N ILE A 13 -10.89 -14.32 -9.65
CA ILE A 13 -9.45 -14.34 -9.93
C ILE A 13 -9.15 -13.79 -11.34
N SER A 14 -10.09 -13.85 -12.28
CA SER A 14 -9.88 -13.40 -13.67
C SER A 14 -9.94 -11.87 -13.85
N PHE A 15 -10.72 -11.14 -13.05
CA PHE A 15 -10.92 -9.70 -13.28
C PHE A 15 -9.78 -8.80 -12.75
N VAL A 16 -8.96 -9.28 -11.81
CA VAL A 16 -7.81 -8.53 -11.27
C VAL A 16 -6.60 -8.59 -12.21
N ALA A 17 -6.54 -9.59 -13.11
CA ALA A 17 -5.49 -9.70 -14.12
C ALA A 17 -5.59 -8.62 -15.21
N GLU A 18 -6.79 -8.08 -15.46
CA GLU A 18 -7.06 -7.23 -16.61
C GLU A 18 -6.77 -5.74 -16.36
N ARG A 19 -6.83 -5.28 -15.10
CA ARG A 19 -6.60 -3.86 -14.75
C ARG A 19 -5.15 -3.49 -14.41
N LEU A 20 -4.23 -4.45 -14.36
CA LEU A 20 -2.79 -4.18 -14.25
C LEU A 20 -2.07 -4.13 -15.62
N ALA A 21 -2.79 -4.27 -16.73
CA ALA A 21 -2.20 -4.25 -18.08
C ALA A 21 -1.93 -2.85 -18.65
N ALA A 22 -2.36 -1.76 -17.99
CA ALA A 22 -2.37 -0.42 -18.58
C ALA A 22 -1.17 0.48 -18.26
N VAL A 23 -0.18 0.03 -17.47
CA VAL A 23 1.11 0.73 -17.34
C VAL A 23 2.19 -0.10 -18.02
N ARG A 24 2.04 -0.26 -19.34
CA ARG A 24 3.09 -0.79 -20.20
C ARG A 24 4.13 0.32 -20.37
N ILE A 25 5.08 0.41 -19.44
CA ILE A 25 6.33 1.14 -19.70
C ILE A 25 6.87 0.57 -21.00
N LYS A 26 6.94 1.41 -22.03
CA LYS A 26 7.38 1.08 -23.37
C LYS A 26 8.80 0.53 -23.25
N LYS A 27 8.93 -0.79 -23.19
CA LYS A 27 10.21 -1.50 -23.26
C LYS A 27 10.89 -0.98 -24.53
N PRO A 28 12.11 -0.42 -24.48
CA PRO A 28 12.82 -0.11 -25.71
C PRO A 28 12.89 -1.41 -26.52
N ALA A 29 12.50 -1.32 -27.79
CA ALA A 29 12.54 -2.45 -28.70
C ALA A 29 13.91 -3.12 -28.61
N ARG A 30 13.94 -4.46 -28.51
CA ARG A 30 15.19 -5.18 -28.77
C ARG A 30 15.61 -4.79 -30.20
N PRO A 31 16.83 -4.29 -30.43
CA PRO A 31 17.30 -4.17 -31.80
C PRO A 31 17.27 -5.56 -32.42
N ALA A 32 16.52 -5.68 -33.51
CA ALA A 32 16.63 -6.80 -34.43
C ALA A 32 18.00 -6.70 -35.10
N ASP A 33 18.64 -7.86 -35.25
CA ASP A 33 19.76 -8.09 -36.15
C ASP A 33 21.07 -7.37 -35.78
N ALA A 34 21.70 -7.82 -34.70
CA ALA A 34 23.14 -7.73 -34.59
C ALA A 34 23.74 -8.95 -35.30
N SER A 35 24.22 -8.74 -36.52
CA SER A 35 25.25 -9.56 -37.16
C SER A 35 26.31 -10.01 -36.15
N ASP A 36 26.88 -11.21 -36.32
CA ASP A 36 27.93 -11.83 -35.51
C ASP A 36 29.27 -11.04 -35.49
N GLY A 37 29.22 -9.77 -35.14
CA GLY A 37 30.35 -8.92 -34.85
C GLY A 37 30.94 -9.37 -33.53
N HIS A 38 32.18 -9.85 -33.57
CA HIS A 38 32.95 -10.20 -32.38
C HIS A 38 33.11 -8.94 -31.52
N ALA A 39 32.28 -8.82 -30.47
CA ALA A 39 32.36 -7.72 -29.51
C ALA A 39 33.78 -7.68 -28.92
N SER A 40 34.47 -6.57 -29.10
CA SER A 40 35.87 -6.43 -28.71
C SER A 40 35.97 -5.69 -27.37
N ALA A 41 37.04 -5.94 -26.62
CA ALA A 41 37.30 -5.15 -25.41
C ALA A 41 37.70 -3.74 -25.85
N GLY A 42 37.05 -2.71 -25.30
CA GLY A 42 37.24 -1.31 -25.70
C GLY A 42 36.06 -0.67 -26.42
N ASP A 43 35.01 -1.43 -26.77
CA ASP A 43 33.80 -0.86 -27.40
C ASP A 43 33.01 0.03 -26.39
N GLU A 44 32.56 1.19 -26.85
CA GLU A 44 31.63 2.05 -26.11
C GLU A 44 30.20 1.51 -26.22
N VAL A 45 29.57 1.26 -25.08
CA VAL A 45 28.24 0.65 -25.03
C VAL A 45 27.39 1.23 -23.91
N ASP A 46 26.07 1.15 -24.06
CA ASP A 46 25.13 1.58 -23.04
C ASP A 46 24.91 0.51 -21.96
N CYS A 47 24.91 0.95 -20.70
CA CYS A 47 24.55 0.09 -19.58
C CYS A 47 23.07 -0.29 -19.63
N LEU A 48 22.77 -1.58 -19.66
CA LEU A 48 21.38 -2.09 -19.67
C LEU A 48 20.59 -1.79 -18.37
N CYS A 49 21.22 -1.24 -17.34
CA CYS A 49 20.56 -0.90 -16.08
C CYS A 49 20.27 0.60 -15.94
N CYS A 50 21.22 1.47 -16.28
CA CYS A 50 21.13 2.91 -16.03
C CYS A 50 21.22 3.77 -17.30
N GLY A 51 21.46 3.17 -18.46
CA GLY A 51 21.58 3.87 -19.74
C GLY A 51 22.86 4.68 -19.92
N THR A 52 23.77 4.69 -18.94
CA THR A 52 25.06 5.38 -19.07
C THR A 52 25.97 4.64 -20.04
N THR A 53 26.61 5.38 -20.96
CA THR A 53 27.66 4.87 -21.84
C THR A 53 28.90 4.51 -21.02
N PHE A 54 29.54 3.40 -21.36
CA PHE A 54 30.80 2.98 -20.74
C PHE A 54 31.62 2.10 -21.69
N TYR A 55 32.94 2.06 -21.49
CA TYR A 55 33.83 1.19 -22.25
C TYR A 55 33.85 -0.22 -21.65
N ARG A 56 33.65 -1.23 -22.49
CA ARG A 56 33.71 -2.64 -22.05
C ARG A 56 35.15 -3.04 -21.73
N LEU A 57 35.38 -3.51 -20.50
CA LEU A 57 36.63 -4.18 -20.12
C LEU A 57 36.66 -5.64 -20.59
N LYS A 58 35.48 -6.25 -20.81
CA LYS A 58 35.30 -7.61 -21.31
C LYS A 58 34.23 -7.63 -22.38
N ALA A 59 34.40 -8.45 -23.42
CA ALA A 59 33.47 -8.58 -24.54
C ALA A 59 32.00 -8.79 -24.09
N ASN A 60 31.78 -9.55 -23.02
CA ASN A 60 30.46 -9.86 -22.47
C ASN A 60 29.96 -8.88 -21.38
N GLN A 61 30.66 -7.76 -21.15
CA GLN A 61 30.30 -6.80 -20.11
C GLN A 61 29.07 -5.98 -20.54
N LYS A 62 27.93 -6.23 -19.88
CA LYS A 62 26.64 -5.56 -20.16
C LYS A 62 26.33 -4.38 -19.23
N PHE A 63 27.13 -4.20 -18.18
CA PHE A 63 26.86 -3.25 -17.10
C PHE A 63 28.11 -2.42 -16.79
N CYS A 64 27.92 -1.13 -16.54
CA CYS A 64 28.99 -0.22 -16.19
C CYS A 64 29.61 -0.51 -14.81
N SER A 65 28.87 -1.16 -13.90
CA SER A 65 29.33 -1.43 -12.53
C SER A 65 28.74 -2.71 -11.92
N PRO A 66 29.39 -3.28 -10.89
CA PRO A 66 28.83 -4.37 -10.10
C PRO A 66 27.47 -4.04 -9.48
N ARG A 67 27.24 -2.76 -9.12
CA ARG A 67 25.96 -2.26 -8.59
C ARG A 67 24.85 -2.37 -9.64
N CYS A 68 25.10 -1.90 -10.86
CA CYS A 68 24.15 -1.99 -11.96
C CYS A 68 23.84 -3.45 -12.33
N ARG A 69 24.87 -4.32 -12.36
CA ARG A 69 24.67 -5.76 -12.56
C ARG A 69 23.75 -6.35 -11.48
N LYS A 70 24.05 -6.11 -10.20
CA LYS A 70 23.23 -6.59 -9.07
C LYS A 70 21.80 -6.07 -9.15
N GLN A 71 21.63 -4.78 -9.44
CA GLN A 71 20.31 -4.16 -9.56
C GLN A 71 19.50 -4.76 -10.71
N SER A 72 20.10 -4.92 -11.91
CA SER A 72 19.44 -5.55 -13.05
C SER A 72 18.98 -6.98 -12.74
N HIS A 73 19.85 -7.79 -12.11
CA HIS A 73 19.46 -9.14 -11.67
C HIS A 73 18.37 -9.12 -10.62
N GLN A 74 18.39 -8.19 -9.66
CA GLN A 74 17.33 -8.08 -8.66
C GLN A 74 15.98 -7.65 -9.25
N VAL A 75 15.98 -6.75 -10.24
CA VAL A 75 14.76 -6.36 -10.94
C VAL A 75 14.20 -7.55 -11.71
N ALA A 76 15.05 -8.25 -12.49
CA ALA A 76 14.63 -9.44 -13.23
C ALA A 76 14.17 -10.59 -12.30
N ASP A 77 14.81 -10.77 -11.15
CA ASP A 77 14.37 -11.74 -10.14
C ASP A 77 13.04 -11.35 -9.51
N ARG A 78 12.82 -10.08 -9.15
CA ARG A 78 11.52 -9.62 -8.62
C ARG A 78 10.39 -9.71 -9.64
N GLU A 79 10.70 -9.57 -10.92
CA GLU A 79 9.74 -9.74 -12.01
C GLU A 79 9.36 -11.22 -12.20
N ARG A 80 10.33 -12.14 -12.14
CA ARG A 80 10.10 -13.59 -12.24
C ARG A 80 9.51 -14.20 -10.96
N ASN A 81 9.98 -13.73 -9.81
CA ASN A 81 9.70 -14.24 -8.47
C ASN A 81 9.19 -13.08 -7.58
N PRO A 82 7.99 -12.55 -7.84
CA PRO A 82 7.45 -11.46 -7.04
C PRO A 82 7.31 -11.92 -5.59
N LYS A 83 7.90 -11.19 -4.64
CA LYS A 83 7.83 -11.49 -3.20
C LYS A 83 6.53 -11.01 -2.58
N ASN A 84 5.40 -11.36 -3.19
CA ASN A 84 4.06 -11.03 -2.73
C ASN A 84 3.38 -12.25 -2.10
N SER A 85 2.18 -12.06 -1.54
CA SER A 85 1.41 -13.14 -0.91
C SER A 85 0.93 -14.22 -1.88
N SER A 86 0.83 -13.94 -3.19
CA SER A 86 0.47 -14.95 -4.17
C SER A 86 1.59 -15.96 -4.38
N CYS A 87 2.85 -15.51 -4.37
CA CYS A 87 4.00 -16.34 -4.73
C CYS A 87 4.87 -16.76 -3.53
N SER A 88 4.69 -16.17 -2.34
CA SER A 88 5.46 -16.50 -1.14
C SER A 88 4.56 -16.99 0.01
N PRO A 89 4.68 -18.26 0.45
CA PRO A 89 3.91 -18.81 1.57
C PRO A 89 4.14 -18.08 2.90
N SER A 90 5.38 -17.63 3.16
CA SER A 90 5.72 -16.91 4.39
C SER A 90 5.06 -15.52 4.42
N VAL A 91 5.12 -14.77 3.31
CA VAL A 91 4.44 -13.48 3.18
C VAL A 91 2.92 -13.65 3.32
N ARG A 92 2.36 -14.70 2.71
CA ARG A 92 0.93 -15.04 2.84
C ARG A 92 0.55 -15.29 4.29
N ARG A 93 1.35 -16.06 5.04
CA ARG A 93 1.13 -16.33 6.47
C ARG A 93 1.18 -15.04 7.30
N THR A 94 2.18 -14.19 7.09
CA THR A 94 2.30 -12.91 7.80
C THR A 94 1.10 -12.01 7.52
N ASN A 95 0.67 -11.89 6.26
CA ASN A 95 -0.50 -11.11 5.89
C ASN A 95 -1.78 -11.68 6.52
N TYR A 96 -1.94 -13.01 6.53
CA TYR A 96 -3.06 -13.67 7.17
C TYR A 96 -3.14 -13.35 8.68
N ILE A 97 -2.01 -13.42 9.39
CA ILE A 97 -1.94 -13.09 10.82
C ILE A 97 -2.32 -11.63 11.06
N ALA A 98 -1.76 -10.71 10.25
CA ALA A 98 -2.06 -9.28 10.38
C ALA A 98 -3.54 -8.97 10.11
N LEU A 99 -4.13 -9.54 9.05
CA LEU A 99 -5.54 -9.34 8.71
C LEU A 99 -6.49 -10.00 9.73
N ARG A 100 -6.10 -11.15 10.30
CA ARG A 100 -6.85 -11.77 11.40
C ARG A 100 -6.84 -10.87 12.63
N ARG A 101 -5.66 -10.43 13.08
CA ARG A 101 -5.52 -9.49 14.22
C ARG A 101 -6.31 -8.21 13.97
N ALA A 102 -6.33 -7.68 12.75
CA ALA A 102 -7.13 -6.51 12.40
C ALA A 102 -8.64 -6.74 12.58
N ARG A 103 -9.13 -7.94 12.25
CA ARG A 103 -10.53 -8.33 12.46
C ARG A 103 -10.85 -8.47 13.95
N ASP A 104 -9.98 -9.10 14.72
CA ASP A 104 -10.15 -9.27 16.16
C ASP A 104 -10.20 -7.91 16.87
N LEU A 105 -9.36 -6.94 16.44
CA LEU A 105 -9.41 -5.56 16.93
C LEU A 105 -10.72 -4.85 16.58
N ALA A 106 -11.23 -5.06 15.36
CA ALA A 106 -12.52 -4.50 14.97
C ALA A 106 -13.67 -5.12 15.77
N GLU A 107 -13.62 -6.42 16.03
CA GLU A 107 -14.59 -7.11 16.89
C GLU A 107 -14.60 -6.54 18.30
N MET A 108 -13.43 -6.36 18.92
CA MET A 108 -13.33 -5.70 20.22
C MET A 108 -13.92 -4.28 20.18
N LEU A 109 -13.55 -3.47 19.19
CA LEU A 109 -14.07 -2.10 19.01
C LEU A 109 -15.59 -2.06 18.96
N TYR A 110 -16.22 -2.92 18.15
CA TYR A 110 -17.66 -2.87 17.94
C TYR A 110 -18.48 -3.62 18.99
N SER A 111 -17.84 -4.50 19.78
CA SER A 111 -18.49 -5.15 20.92
C SER A 111 -18.58 -4.23 22.15
N MET A 112 -17.70 -3.24 22.26
CA MET A 112 -17.77 -2.24 23.34
C MET A 112 -18.91 -1.22 23.13
N PRO A 113 -19.48 -0.68 24.24
CA PRO A 113 -20.45 0.40 24.18
C PRO A 113 -19.83 1.66 23.56
N PRO A 114 -20.62 2.51 22.86
CA PRO A 114 -20.10 3.65 22.11
C PRO A 114 -19.21 4.62 22.92
N GLY A 115 -19.51 4.83 24.21
CA GLY A 115 -18.73 5.73 25.08
C GLY A 115 -17.29 5.26 25.32
N GLU A 116 -17.03 3.96 25.30
CA GLU A 116 -15.71 3.38 25.58
C GLU A 116 -14.80 3.28 24.35
N ARG A 117 -15.40 3.35 23.15
CA ARG A 117 -14.68 3.14 21.87
C ARG A 117 -13.55 4.15 21.66
N LEU A 118 -13.75 5.41 22.06
CA LEU A 118 -12.72 6.45 21.92
C LEU A 118 -11.50 6.15 22.80
N GLY A 119 -11.71 5.69 24.03
CA GLY A 119 -10.63 5.28 24.93
C GLY A 119 -9.86 4.07 24.39
N PHE A 120 -10.55 3.10 23.80
CA PHE A 120 -9.91 1.98 23.12
C PHE A 120 -9.09 2.41 21.90
N MET A 121 -9.63 3.30 21.06
CA MET A 121 -8.90 3.83 19.91
C MET A 121 -7.65 4.62 20.32
N LYS A 122 -7.73 5.40 21.40
CA LYS A 122 -6.57 6.08 21.98
C LYS A 122 -5.47 5.09 22.35
N ARG A 123 -5.80 4.05 23.13
CA ARG A 123 -4.84 3.01 23.53
C ARG A 123 -4.16 2.36 22.32
N LEU A 124 -4.91 2.01 21.28
CA LEU A 124 -4.31 1.42 20.07
C LEU A 124 -3.32 2.35 19.37
N VAL A 125 -3.62 3.64 19.30
CA VAL A 125 -2.71 4.63 18.70
C VAL A 125 -1.47 4.83 19.57
N ASP A 126 -1.66 4.91 20.89
CA ASP A 126 -0.57 5.05 21.87
C ASP A 126 0.37 3.83 21.81
N ASP A 127 -0.17 2.60 21.81
CA ASP A 127 0.61 1.35 21.70
C ASP A 127 1.40 1.30 20.38
N ALA A 128 0.76 1.70 19.27
CA ALA A 128 1.41 1.75 17.96
C ALA A 128 2.53 2.81 17.90
N ARG A 129 2.40 3.91 18.63
CA ARG A 129 3.45 4.93 18.80
C ARG A 129 4.55 4.45 19.75
N GLY A 130 4.17 3.78 20.84
CA GLY A 130 5.04 3.26 21.88
C GLY A 130 5.96 2.13 21.44
N GLY A 131 5.68 1.50 20.29
CA GLY A 131 6.63 0.57 19.66
C GLY A 131 6.01 -0.70 19.10
N ASP A 132 4.69 -0.93 19.21
CA ASP A 132 4.06 -2.11 18.61
C ASP A 132 4.08 -1.98 17.07
N ALA A 133 5.13 -2.51 16.47
CA ALA A 133 5.36 -2.51 15.03
C ALA A 133 4.28 -3.29 14.28
N ALA A 134 3.71 -4.34 14.88
CA ALA A 134 2.68 -5.14 14.26
C ALA A 134 1.34 -4.38 14.24
N LEU A 135 0.98 -3.69 15.33
CA LEU A 135 -0.19 -2.82 15.38
C LEU A 135 -0.03 -1.63 14.43
N ARG A 136 1.14 -0.99 14.44
CA ARG A 136 1.49 0.06 13.47
C ARG A 136 1.31 -0.40 12.02
N SER A 137 1.78 -1.60 11.69
CA SER A 137 1.61 -2.19 10.36
C SER A 137 0.13 -2.37 10.00
N ILE A 138 -0.70 -2.86 10.94
CA ILE A 138 -2.15 -3.02 10.74
C ILE A 138 -2.84 -1.67 10.52
N LEU A 139 -2.60 -0.69 11.40
CA LEU A 139 -3.26 0.61 11.35
C LEU A 139 -2.87 1.43 10.10
N THR A 140 -1.67 1.19 9.56
CA THR A 140 -1.16 1.87 8.36
C THR A 140 -1.30 1.06 7.07
N ASN A 141 -1.90 -0.13 7.12
CA ASN A 141 -2.06 -1.00 5.95
C ASN A 141 -2.96 -0.34 4.89
N PRO A 142 -2.45 -0.08 3.66
CA PRO A 142 -3.23 0.54 2.59
C PRO A 142 -4.51 -0.23 2.22
N HIS A 143 -4.49 -1.57 2.29
CA HIS A 143 -5.65 -2.40 1.97
C HIS A 143 -6.79 -2.23 2.98
N LEU A 144 -6.46 -1.98 4.25
CA LEU A 144 -7.47 -1.74 5.29
C LEU A 144 -7.93 -0.28 5.29
N LEU A 145 -7.03 0.67 5.06
CA LEU A 145 -7.34 2.10 5.00
C LEU A 145 -8.25 2.45 3.82
N ARG A 146 -8.01 1.84 2.66
CA ARG A 146 -8.75 2.05 1.42
C ARG A 146 -9.67 0.88 1.08
N ALA A 147 -10.07 0.10 2.09
CA ALA A 147 -10.96 -1.03 1.90
C ALA A 147 -12.27 -0.57 1.25
N SER A 148 -12.63 -1.21 0.14
CA SER A 148 -13.88 -0.92 -0.57
C SER A 148 -15.02 -1.76 0.00
N PRO A 149 -16.29 -1.33 -0.08
CA PRO A 149 -17.43 -2.16 0.32
C PRO A 149 -17.55 -3.50 -0.43
N ALA A 150 -16.88 -3.65 -1.59
CA ALA A 150 -16.79 -4.92 -2.30
C ALA A 150 -15.96 -5.96 -1.51
N ASP A 151 -14.98 -5.51 -0.73
CA ASP A 151 -14.07 -6.35 0.06
C ASP A 151 -14.70 -6.73 1.41
N ARG A 152 -15.92 -7.27 1.39
CA ARG A 152 -16.72 -7.56 2.60
C ARG A 152 -15.95 -8.31 3.68
N HIS A 153 -15.05 -9.21 3.29
CA HIS A 153 -14.23 -10.02 4.20
C HIS A 153 -13.27 -9.22 5.11
N LEU A 154 -13.00 -7.95 4.79
CA LEU A 154 -12.16 -7.04 5.59
C LEU A 154 -12.94 -6.35 6.72
N PHE A 155 -14.27 -6.35 6.65
CA PHE A 155 -15.13 -5.63 7.60
C PHE A 155 -15.63 -6.55 8.71
N TYR A 156 -15.92 -5.97 9.88
CA TYR A 156 -16.55 -6.68 10.97
C TYR A 156 -17.91 -7.25 10.53
N ARG A 157 -18.18 -8.52 10.89
CA ARG A 157 -19.36 -9.29 10.44
C ARG A 157 -19.61 -9.29 8.92
N ARG A 158 -18.60 -8.97 8.12
CA ARG A 158 -18.70 -8.80 6.67
C ARG A 158 -19.76 -7.77 6.23
N CYS A 159 -20.03 -6.77 7.08
CA CYS A 159 -21.05 -5.75 6.85
C CYS A 159 -20.42 -4.34 6.69
N PRO A 160 -19.98 -3.97 5.49
CA PRO A 160 -19.41 -2.64 5.22
C PRO A 160 -20.42 -1.50 5.30
N ALA A 161 -21.73 -1.81 5.33
CA ALA A 161 -22.78 -0.80 5.46
C ALA A 161 -22.89 -0.23 6.89
N SER A 162 -22.56 -1.04 7.90
CA SER A 162 -22.69 -0.67 9.32
C SER A 162 -21.35 -0.44 10.00
N TYR A 163 -20.27 -1.03 9.47
CA TYR A 163 -18.96 -1.05 10.11
C TYR A 163 -17.87 -0.62 9.15
N VAL A 164 -16.85 0.04 9.68
CA VAL A 164 -15.60 0.34 8.98
C VAL A 164 -14.47 -0.58 9.49
N THR A 165 -13.37 -0.67 8.75
CA THR A 165 -12.19 -1.42 9.21
C THR A 165 -11.55 -0.73 10.43
N ILE A 166 -10.77 -1.48 11.21
CA ILE A 166 -10.04 -0.91 12.35
C ILE A 166 -9.11 0.24 11.93
N SER A 167 -8.48 0.13 10.75
CA SER A 167 -7.58 1.16 10.23
C SER A 167 -8.35 2.41 9.78
N GLN A 168 -9.54 2.26 9.20
CA GLN A 168 -10.43 3.39 8.88
C GLN A 168 -10.93 4.09 10.15
N ALA A 169 -11.33 3.33 11.17
CA ALA A 169 -11.70 3.87 12.47
C ALA A 169 -10.54 4.64 13.13
N ALA A 170 -9.32 4.09 13.09
CA ALA A 170 -8.10 4.76 13.55
C ALA A 170 -7.79 6.03 12.78
N HIS A 171 -7.95 6.01 11.46
CA HIS A 171 -7.75 7.20 10.63
C HIS A 171 -8.74 8.31 10.98
N ALA A 172 -10.04 7.98 11.15
CA ALA A 172 -11.06 8.94 11.54
C ALA A 172 -10.80 9.51 12.94
N TYR A 173 -10.43 8.65 13.90
CA TYR A 173 -10.02 9.07 15.23
C TYR A 173 -8.84 10.05 15.16
N CYS A 174 -7.77 9.69 14.46
CA CYS A 174 -6.58 10.53 14.34
C CYS A 174 -6.88 11.89 13.69
N LYS A 175 -7.76 11.89 12.68
CA LYS A 175 -8.17 13.12 12.00
C LYS A 175 -8.94 14.04 12.94
N LYS A 176 -9.76 13.49 13.85
CA LYS A 176 -10.51 14.27 14.83
C LYS A 176 -9.61 14.85 15.93
N THR A 177 -8.61 14.12 16.40
CA THR A 177 -7.79 14.50 17.56
C THR A 177 -6.49 15.22 17.20
N TRP A 178 -5.80 14.84 16.11
CA TRP A 178 -4.56 15.47 15.64
C TRP A 178 -4.74 16.31 14.36
N GLY A 179 -5.94 16.35 13.76
CA GLY A 179 -6.15 17.02 12.47
C GLY A 179 -5.46 16.33 11.28
N THR A 180 -4.90 15.13 11.47
CA THR A 180 -4.09 14.45 10.47
C THR A 180 -4.33 12.94 10.44
N GLY A 181 -3.84 12.28 9.40
CA GLY A 181 -4.06 10.84 9.20
C GLY A 181 -3.21 9.96 10.12
N VAL A 182 -3.72 8.77 10.42
CA VAL A 182 -3.06 7.76 11.28
C VAL A 182 -1.61 7.46 10.89
N VAL A 183 -1.27 7.48 9.60
CA VAL A 183 0.11 7.22 9.13
C VAL A 183 1.09 8.27 9.67
N ARG A 184 0.70 9.55 9.72
CA ARG A 184 1.56 10.62 10.25
C ARG A 184 1.65 10.55 11.76
N VAL A 185 0.51 10.31 12.43
CA VAL A 185 0.44 10.21 13.90
C VAL A 185 1.30 9.07 14.43
N VAL A 186 1.17 7.86 13.86
CA VAL A 186 1.88 6.68 14.35
C VAL A 186 3.38 6.71 14.01
N ARG A 187 3.77 7.47 12.98
CA ARG A 187 5.19 7.69 12.62
C ARG A 187 5.85 8.83 13.40
N GLY A 188 5.15 9.47 14.34
CA GLY A 188 5.68 10.59 15.11
C GLY A 188 5.85 11.89 14.31
N MET A 189 5.14 12.03 13.19
CA MET A 189 5.19 13.23 12.33
C MET A 189 4.10 14.25 12.66
N ALA A 190 3.34 14.02 13.73
CA ALA A 190 2.26 14.88 14.18
C ALA A 190 2.59 15.37 15.59
N GLU A 191 2.42 16.67 15.80
CA GLU A 191 2.58 17.31 17.10
C GLU A 191 1.48 16.82 18.06
N GLU A 192 1.84 16.67 19.34
CA GLU A 192 0.89 16.22 20.34
C GLU A 192 -0.17 17.30 20.59
N PRO A 193 -1.48 17.00 20.47
CA PRO A 193 -2.51 18.00 20.64
C PRO A 193 -2.59 18.40 22.12
N ALA A 194 -2.59 19.71 22.37
CA ALA A 194 -2.53 20.29 23.71
C ALA A 194 -3.66 19.84 24.68
N THR A 195 -4.77 19.28 24.17
CA THR A 195 -5.95 18.95 24.99
C THR A 195 -6.60 17.61 24.63
N GLY A 196 -5.97 16.78 23.79
CA GLY A 196 -6.53 15.48 23.39
C GLY A 196 -7.84 15.53 22.56
N VAL A 197 -8.39 16.73 22.31
CA VAL A 197 -9.50 17.03 21.40
C VAL A 197 -9.21 18.40 20.80
N LEU A 198 -9.10 18.51 19.47
CA LEU A 198 -9.03 19.82 18.83
C LEU A 198 -10.39 20.54 18.97
N PRO A 199 -10.43 21.83 19.31
CA PRO A 199 -11.65 22.61 19.22
C PRO A 199 -12.14 22.58 17.78
N HIS A 200 -13.46 22.46 17.60
CA HIS A 200 -14.14 22.30 16.32
C HIS A 200 -14.09 23.57 15.42
N GLU A 201 -13.12 24.46 15.65
CA GLU A 201 -13.10 25.83 15.16
C GLU A 201 -11.71 26.20 14.62
N ALA A 202 -11.35 25.67 13.45
CA ALA A 202 -10.26 26.23 12.63
C ALA A 202 -10.31 25.84 11.15
N SER A 203 -11.44 25.36 10.63
CA SER A 203 -11.59 25.05 9.20
C SER A 203 -12.86 25.67 8.62
N SER A 204 -13.10 26.94 8.95
CA SER A 204 -14.08 27.80 8.30
C SER A 204 -13.51 29.21 8.07
N SER A 205 -12.34 29.27 7.44
CA SER A 205 -11.79 30.51 6.88
C SER A 205 -10.99 30.22 5.60
N TYR A 206 -11.61 29.50 4.67
CA TYR A 206 -11.34 29.74 3.25
C TYR A 206 -12.54 30.53 2.72
N VAL A 207 -12.39 31.85 2.80
CA VAL A 207 -13.13 32.79 1.97
C VAL A 207 -12.80 32.42 0.53
N VAL A 208 -13.76 31.84 -0.18
CA VAL A 208 -13.82 31.93 -1.64
C VAL A 208 -14.98 32.88 -1.92
N GLU A 209 -14.64 34.17 -1.90
CA GLU A 209 -15.39 35.16 -2.65
C GLU A 209 -15.40 34.77 -4.14
N GLU A 210 -16.43 35.24 -4.83
CA GLU A 210 -16.50 35.39 -6.29
C GLU A 210 -16.95 34.17 -7.11
N LYS A 211 -18.29 34.09 -7.30
CA LYS A 211 -18.93 34.26 -8.63
C LYS A 211 -20.45 34.08 -8.53
N LEU A 212 -21.13 35.17 -8.16
CA LEU A 212 -22.50 35.43 -8.60
C LEU A 212 -22.40 36.41 -9.78
N GLY A 213 -22.27 35.86 -10.98
CA GLY A 213 -22.47 36.58 -12.23
C GLY A 213 -23.85 36.27 -12.78
N LEU A 214 -24.90 36.77 -12.12
CA LEU A 214 -26.19 37.02 -12.79
C LEU A 214 -26.07 38.40 -13.45
N ALA A 215 -25.87 38.42 -14.75
CA ALA A 215 -26.14 39.58 -15.58
C ALA A 215 -27.53 39.41 -16.21
N ALA A 216 -28.20 40.56 -16.35
CA ALA A 216 -29.58 40.78 -16.74
C ALA A 216 -29.95 40.25 -18.14
#